data_AF-A0A2K0UK79-F1
#
_entry.id   AF-A0A2K0UK79-F1
#
_cell.length_a   1.000
_cell.length_b   1.000
_cell.length_c   1.000
_cell.angle_alpha   90.00
_cell.angle_beta   90.00
_cell.angle_gamma   90.00
#
_symmetry.space_group_name_H-M   'P 1'
#
loop_
_entity.id
_entity.type
_entity.pdbx_description
1 polymer ?
#
loop_
_entity_poly.entity_id
_entity_poly.type
_entity_poly.pdbx_seq_one_letter_code
_entity_poly.pdbx_strand_id
1 'polypeptide(L)'
;MVRRNYTEDDVAEAIFDTIDRGLSQNEAAQKRGVSQWTISRRLSGQASRNECIPANQHISKSQENTFIRWVLRQESLGYTLSHSQLRACVEAILKQQGDNKPLGKHWTTRLVKRHLKLSTKLGKRQEAAKFDGFTPKAVNWYFNIRENEYGWIKP
;
A
#
# COMPACT_ATOMS: atom_id res chain seq x y z
N MET A 1 2.89 28.40 5.20
CA MET A 1 3.06 27.43 4.08
C MET A 1 1.90 27.60 3.13
N VAL A 2 2.14 27.96 1.88
CA VAL A 2 1.08 28.07 0.85
C VAL A 2 0.47 26.67 0.65
N ARG A 3 -0.83 26.53 0.94
CA ARG A 3 -1.57 25.31 0.62
C ARG A 3 -1.65 25.20 -0.90
N ARG A 4 -1.14 24.11 -1.45
CA ARG A 4 -1.39 23.75 -2.85
C ARG A 4 -2.85 23.33 -2.95
N ASN A 5 -3.58 23.91 -3.90
CA ASN A 5 -5.00 23.64 -4.14
C ASN A 5 -5.24 22.43 -5.07
N TYR A 6 -4.19 21.72 -5.46
CA TYR A 6 -4.26 20.56 -6.35
C TYR A 6 -3.81 19.28 -5.65
N THR A 7 -4.38 18.16 -6.05
CA THR A 7 -4.09 16.80 -5.59
C THR A 7 -3.03 16.14 -6.48
N GLU A 8 -2.47 14.99 -6.07
CA GLU A 8 -1.55 14.24 -6.94
C GLU A 8 -2.28 13.63 -8.15
N ASP A 9 -3.60 13.44 -8.07
CA ASP A 9 -4.43 12.99 -9.20
C ASP A 9 -4.47 14.06 -10.29
N ASP A 10 -4.64 15.32 -9.90
CA ASP A 10 -4.57 16.47 -10.83
C ASP A 10 -3.19 16.56 -11.50
N VAL A 11 -2.12 16.22 -10.78
CA VAL A 11 -0.76 16.19 -11.34
C VAL A 11 -0.61 15.04 -12.34
N ALA A 12 -1.14 13.85 -12.03
CA ALA A 12 -1.11 12.71 -12.94
C ALA A 12 -1.88 12.98 -14.23
N GLU A 13 -3.08 13.55 -14.12
CA GLU A 13 -3.88 13.98 -15.27
C GLU A 13 -3.19 15.08 -16.08
N ALA A 14 -2.50 16.02 -15.44
CA ALA A 14 -1.74 17.05 -16.13
C ALA A 14 -0.55 16.48 -16.90
N ILE A 15 0.13 15.47 -16.36
CA ILE A 15 1.20 14.75 -17.08
C ILE A 15 0.61 13.99 -18.27
N PHE A 16 -0.53 13.32 -18.08
CA PHE A 16 -1.22 12.62 -19.15
C PHE A 16 -1.65 13.57 -20.28
N ASP A 17 -2.20 14.73 -19.94
CA ASP A 17 -2.53 15.81 -20.88
C ASP A 17 -1.30 16.23 -21.72
N THR A 18 -0.10 16.25 -21.14
CA THR A 18 1.12 16.61 -21.88
C THR A 18 1.69 15.49 -22.76
N ILE A 19 1.63 14.24 -22.32
CA ILE A 19 2.28 13.11 -23.02
C ILE A 19 1.37 12.54 -24.11
N ASP A 20 0.09 12.32 -23.78
CA ASP A 20 -0.85 11.59 -24.63
C ASP A 20 -1.70 12.54 -25.48
N ARG A 21 -2.13 13.66 -24.89
CA ARG A 21 -3.00 14.64 -25.56
C ARG A 21 -2.24 15.78 -26.24
N GLY A 22 -0.90 15.76 -26.17
CA GLY A 22 -0.01 16.71 -26.86
C GLY A 22 -0.12 18.16 -26.38
N LEU A 23 -0.71 18.42 -25.21
CA LEU A 23 -0.83 19.77 -24.68
C LEU A 23 0.53 20.29 -24.22
N SER A 24 0.75 21.59 -24.37
CA SER A 24 1.93 22.22 -23.75
C SER A 24 1.81 22.17 -22.23
N GLN A 25 2.95 22.18 -21.53
CA GLN A 25 2.95 22.13 -20.06
C GLN A 25 2.21 23.32 -19.43
N ASN A 26 2.18 24.47 -20.10
CA ASN A 26 1.44 25.65 -19.65
C ASN A 26 -0.08 25.47 -19.79
N GLU A 27 -0.54 24.90 -20.90
CA GLU A 27 -1.96 24.61 -21.12
C GLU A 27 -2.46 23.54 -20.15
N ALA A 28 -1.70 22.45 -19.96
CA ALA A 28 -2.02 21.40 -19.00
C ALA A 28 -2.05 21.95 -17.55
N ALA A 29 -1.10 22.82 -17.21
CA ALA A 29 -1.05 23.51 -15.92
C ALA A 29 -2.31 24.35 -15.66
N GLN A 30 -2.71 25.18 -16.63
CA GLN A 30 -3.92 26.00 -16.52
C GLN A 30 -5.18 25.15 -16.41
N LYS A 31 -5.31 24.13 -17.28
CA LYS A 31 -6.47 23.23 -17.33
C LYS A 31 -6.71 22.48 -16.01
N ARG A 32 -5.64 22.05 -15.33
CA ARG A 32 -5.72 21.25 -14.10
C ARG A 32 -5.46 22.04 -12.81
N GLY A 33 -5.20 23.34 -12.91
CA GLY A 33 -4.85 24.17 -11.75
C GLY A 33 -3.54 23.75 -11.06
N VAL A 34 -2.64 23.09 -11.79
CA VAL A 34 -1.34 22.63 -11.30
C VAL A 34 -0.26 23.59 -11.79
N SER A 35 0.77 23.85 -11.00
CA SER A 35 1.91 24.64 -11.46
C SER A 35 2.71 23.90 -12.55
N GLN A 36 3.03 24.59 -13.67
CA GLN A 36 3.89 24.05 -14.73
C GLN A 36 5.22 23.51 -14.19
N TRP A 37 5.81 24.16 -13.19
CA TRP A 37 7.04 23.71 -12.54
C TRP A 37 6.90 22.35 -11.82
N THR A 38 5.68 21.96 -11.43
CA THR A 38 5.40 20.64 -10.85
C THR A 38 5.36 19.58 -11.94
N ILE A 39 4.73 19.88 -13.07
CA ILE A 39 4.66 18.99 -14.24
C ILE A 39 6.08 18.74 -14.78
N SER A 40 6.88 19.80 -14.97
CA SER A 40 8.26 19.67 -15.44
C SER A 40 9.10 18.78 -14.51
N ARG A 41 9.02 18.97 -13.18
CA ARG A 41 9.76 18.13 -12.22
C ARG A 41 9.35 16.66 -12.28
N ARG A 42 8.06 16.39 -12.45
CA ARG A 42 7.53 15.04 -12.58
C ARG A 42 8.00 14.36 -13.86
N LEU A 43 7.97 15.07 -14.99
CA LEU A 43 8.51 14.59 -16.27
C LEU A 43 10.02 14.30 -16.19
N SER A 44 10.77 15.07 -15.37
CA SER A 44 12.18 14.78 -15.06
C SER A 44 12.39 13.63 -14.06
N GLY A 45 11.33 12.89 -13.69
CA GLY A 45 11.41 11.72 -12.82
C GLY A 45 11.38 12.00 -11.31
N GLN A 46 11.11 13.24 -10.87
CA GLN A 46 10.99 13.51 -9.44
C GLN A 46 9.67 12.98 -8.87
N ALA A 47 9.77 12.03 -7.95
CA ALA A 47 8.64 11.47 -7.21
C ALA A 47 7.92 12.53 -6.36
N SER A 48 6.65 12.28 -6.04
CA SER A 48 5.88 13.14 -5.15
C SER A 48 6.44 13.17 -3.74
N ARG A 49 6.07 14.20 -2.97
CA ARG A 49 6.45 14.26 -1.55
C ARG A 49 5.92 13.05 -0.76
N ASN A 50 4.82 12.46 -1.21
CA ASN A 50 4.21 11.29 -0.56
C ASN A 50 4.88 9.97 -0.97
N GLU A 51 5.40 9.90 -2.20
CA GLU A 51 6.17 8.75 -2.70
C GLU A 51 7.63 8.80 -2.28
N CYS A 52 8.17 10.00 -2.08
CA CYS A 52 9.53 10.19 -1.61
C CYS A 52 9.66 9.61 -0.19
N ILE A 53 10.57 8.65 -0.05
CA ILE A 53 10.87 7.99 1.20
C ILE A 53 11.66 8.98 2.07
N PRO A 54 11.13 9.40 3.23
CA PRO A 54 11.91 10.21 4.17
C PRO A 54 13.18 9.46 4.58
N ALA A 55 14.29 10.16 4.79
CA ALA A 55 15.60 9.57 5.10
C ALA A 55 15.62 8.52 6.24
N ASN A 56 14.61 8.56 7.12
CA ASN A 56 14.49 7.68 8.29
C ASN A 56 13.39 6.60 8.16
N GLN A 57 12.79 6.44 6.98
CA GLN A 57 11.77 5.44 6.71
C GLN A 57 12.26 4.48 5.62
N HIS A 58 11.88 3.21 5.74
CA HIS A 58 12.24 2.18 4.77
C HIS A 58 11.18 2.00 3.67
N ILE A 59 10.02 2.65 3.84
CA ILE A 59 8.81 2.51 3.03
C ILE A 59 8.25 3.91 2.80
N SER A 60 7.70 4.16 1.62
CA SER A 60 7.07 5.45 1.33
C SER A 60 5.78 5.64 2.11
N LYS A 61 5.31 6.88 2.27
CA LYS A 61 4.06 7.14 2.99
C LYS A 61 2.84 6.57 2.26
N SER A 62 2.86 6.55 0.93
CA SER A 62 1.78 5.95 0.13
C SER A 62 1.70 4.44 0.33
N GLN A 63 2.84 3.74 0.26
CA GLN A 63 2.93 2.31 0.55
C GLN A 63 2.51 2.00 1.99
N GLU A 64 2.97 2.77 2.97
CA GLU A 64 2.57 2.63 4.37
C GLU A 64 1.04 2.77 4.53
N ASN A 65 0.43 3.78 3.92
CA ASN A 65 -1.03 3.98 3.97
C ASN A 65 -1.81 2.84 3.30
N THR A 66 -1.37 2.35 2.15
CA THR A 66 -1.99 1.21 1.46
C THR A 66 -1.93 -0.05 2.32
N PHE A 67 -0.76 -0.32 2.91
CA PHE A 67 -0.60 -1.44 3.84
C PHE A 67 -1.56 -1.32 5.03
N ILE A 68 -1.71 -0.13 5.60
CA ILE A 68 -2.61 0.10 6.74
C ILE A 68 -4.08 -0.10 6.36
N ARG A 69 -4.50 0.37 5.17
CA ARG A 69 -5.86 0.11 4.67
C ARG A 69 -6.10 -1.40 4.53
N TRP A 70 -5.12 -2.14 4.03
CA TRP A 70 -5.19 -3.59 3.96
C TRP A 70 -5.29 -4.23 5.35
N VAL A 71 -4.48 -3.81 6.33
CA VAL A 71 -4.56 -4.29 7.72
C VAL A 71 -5.93 -4.04 8.34
N LEU A 72 -6.48 -2.84 8.17
CA LEU A 72 -7.82 -2.50 8.66
C LEU A 72 -8.92 -3.33 7.97
N ARG A 73 -8.74 -3.65 6.68
CA ARG A 73 -9.65 -4.55 5.96
C ARG A 73 -9.58 -5.97 6.53
N GLN A 74 -8.39 -6.49 6.84
CA GLN A 74 -8.23 -7.79 7.50
C GLN A 74 -8.94 -7.82 8.86
N GLU A 75 -8.83 -6.74 9.65
CA GLU A 75 -9.54 -6.64 10.93
C GLU A 75 -11.06 -6.65 10.77
N SER A 76 -11.60 -5.98 9.75
CA SER A 76 -13.05 -6.02 9.46
C SER A 76 -13.55 -7.43 9.09
N LEU A 77 -12.67 -8.29 8.58
CA LEU A 77 -12.95 -9.70 8.29
C LEU A 77 -12.76 -10.60 9.53
N GLY A 78 -12.40 -10.03 10.68
CA GLY A 78 -12.16 -10.75 11.92
C GLY A 78 -10.75 -11.35 12.05
N TYR A 79 -9.81 -10.96 11.18
CA TYR A 79 -8.40 -11.31 11.30
C TYR A 79 -7.64 -10.29 12.15
N THR A 80 -7.05 -10.76 13.24
CA THR A 80 -6.24 -9.93 14.13
C THR A 80 -4.77 -10.24 13.89
N LEU A 81 -4.08 -9.32 13.21
CA LEU A 81 -2.64 -9.45 12.95
C LEU A 81 -1.83 -9.11 14.22
N SER A 82 -0.82 -9.92 14.50
CA SER A 82 0.17 -9.63 15.54
C SER A 82 1.26 -8.69 15.04
N HIS A 83 2.04 -8.10 15.95
CA HIS A 83 3.19 -7.27 15.59
C HIS A 83 4.25 -8.02 14.77
N SER A 84 4.46 -9.32 15.03
CA SER A 84 5.39 -10.15 14.28
C SER A 84 4.85 -10.49 12.89
N GLN A 85 3.56 -10.78 12.77
CA GLN A 85 2.91 -11.04 11.48
C GLN A 85 2.94 -9.79 10.59
N LEU A 86 2.61 -8.61 11.14
CA LEU A 86 2.73 -7.35 10.40
C LEU A 86 4.13 -7.15 9.83
N ARG A 87 5.14 -7.41 10.66
CA ARG A 87 6.54 -7.29 10.25
C ARG A 87 6.87 -8.26 9.12
N ALA A 88 6.50 -9.54 9.26
CA ALA A 88 6.75 -10.57 8.26
C ALA A 88 6.08 -10.25 6.91
N CYS A 89 4.83 -9.76 6.92
CA CYS A 89 4.14 -9.34 5.69
C CYS A 89 4.89 -8.23 4.97
N VAL A 90 5.37 -7.23 5.71
CA VAL A 90 6.08 -6.09 5.12
C VAL A 90 7.46 -6.50 4.60
N GLU A 91 8.19 -7.33 5.34
CA GLU A 91 9.48 -7.87 4.88
C GLU A 91 9.31 -8.74 3.63
N ALA A 92 8.22 -9.51 3.52
CA ALA A 92 7.92 -10.29 2.33
C ALA A 92 7.64 -9.41 1.09
N ILE A 93 6.89 -8.31 1.26
CA ILE A 93 6.62 -7.34 0.18
C ILE A 93 7.92 -6.65 -0.26
N LEU A 94 8.76 -6.22 0.69
CA LEU A 94 10.05 -5.60 0.38
C LEU A 94 10.98 -6.56 -0.36
N LYS A 95 11.03 -7.83 0.08
CA LYS A 95 11.78 -8.89 -0.60
C LYS A 95 11.31 -9.10 -2.04
N GLN A 96 10.00 -9.07 -2.29
CA GLN A 96 9.45 -9.15 -3.65
C GLN A 96 9.83 -7.93 -4.51
N GLN A 97 10.00 -6.76 -3.90
CA GLN A 97 10.46 -5.53 -4.57
C GLN A 97 11.99 -5.47 -4.75
N GLY A 98 12.72 -6.51 -4.34
CA GLY A 98 14.18 -6.57 -4.41
C GLY A 98 14.90 -5.90 -3.24
N ASP A 99 14.18 -5.40 -2.24
CA ASP A 99 14.77 -4.87 -1.00
C ASP A 99 14.86 -5.98 0.07
N ASN A 100 16.06 -6.54 0.18
CA ASN A 100 16.35 -7.61 1.15
C ASN A 100 16.83 -7.08 2.51
N LYS A 101 16.78 -5.77 2.75
CA LYS A 101 17.24 -5.21 4.02
C LYS A 101 16.22 -5.51 5.14
N PRO A 102 16.68 -6.00 6.30
CA PRO A 102 15.79 -6.24 7.42
C PRO A 102 15.25 -4.92 7.98
N LEU A 103 13.98 -4.90 8.40
CA LEU A 103 13.39 -3.73 9.04
C LEU A 103 14.09 -3.43 10.38
N GLY A 104 14.17 -2.16 10.79
CA GLY A 104 14.72 -1.83 12.12
C GLY A 104 13.92 -2.46 13.28
N LYS A 105 14.58 -2.74 14.41
CA LYS A 105 13.96 -3.36 15.61
C LYS A 105 12.67 -2.65 16.07
N HIS A 106 12.67 -1.33 16.03
CA HIS A 106 11.55 -0.49 16.50
C HIS A 106 10.56 -0.11 15.39
N TRP A 107 10.69 -0.67 14.19
CA TRP A 107 9.89 -0.26 13.03
C TRP A 107 8.38 -0.45 13.29
N THR A 108 7.97 -1.62 13.76
CA THR A 108 6.55 -1.94 14.03
C THR A 108 5.99 -1.05 15.14
N THR A 109 6.74 -0.82 16.22
CA THR A 109 6.31 0.07 17.31
C THR A 109 6.12 1.50 16.82
N ARG A 110 7.04 2.00 15.96
CA ARG A 110 6.93 3.33 15.35
C ARG A 110 5.76 3.41 14.37
N LEU A 111 5.49 2.37 13.58
CA LEU A 111 4.32 2.28 12.69
C LEU A 111 3.03 2.44 13.49
N VAL A 112 2.86 1.65 14.56
CA VAL A 112 1.67 1.69 15.41
C VAL A 112 1.52 3.04 16.11
N LYS A 113 2.63 3.64 16.57
CA LYS A 113 2.63 4.98 17.16
C LYS A 113 2.20 6.07 16.16
N ARG A 114 2.55 5.93 14.87
CA ARG A 114 2.09 6.85 13.80
C ARG A 114 0.62 6.68 13.47
N HIS A 115 0.08 5.47 13.62
CA HIS A 115 -1.28 5.13 13.25
C HIS A 115 -2.04 4.54 14.43
N LEU A 116 -2.51 5.40 15.35
CA LEU A 116 -3.22 5.00 16.56
C LEU A 116 -4.41 4.06 16.32
N LYS A 117 -5.07 4.15 15.15
CA LYS A 117 -6.14 3.23 14.73
C LYS A 117 -5.72 1.75 14.75
N LEU A 118 -4.43 1.47 14.57
CA LEU A 118 -3.87 0.13 14.68
C LEU A 118 -3.64 -0.29 16.14
N SER A 119 -3.34 0.64 17.04
CA SER A 119 -2.99 0.34 18.42
C SER A 119 -4.10 -0.38 19.18
N THR A 120 -5.36 -0.07 18.90
CA THR A 120 -6.52 -0.71 19.53
C THR A 120 -6.86 -2.08 18.91
N LYS A 121 -6.33 -2.35 17.71
CA LYS A 121 -6.72 -3.47 16.86
C LYS A 121 -5.68 -4.59 16.84
N LEU A 122 -4.42 -4.24 17.12
CA LEU A 122 -3.32 -5.19 17.24
C LEU A 122 -3.26 -5.74 18.66
N GLY A 123 -3.09 -7.06 18.80
CA GLY A 123 -2.84 -7.70 20.09
C GLY A 123 -3.97 -8.55 20.66
N LYS A 124 -5.15 -8.64 20.03
CA LYS A 124 -6.09 -9.71 20.37
C LYS A 124 -5.60 -11.01 19.76
N ARG A 125 -5.32 -12.02 20.60
CA ARG A 125 -5.07 -13.39 20.15
C ARG A 125 -6.33 -13.85 19.42
N GLN A 126 -6.18 -14.27 18.17
CA GLN A 126 -7.30 -14.85 17.44
C GLN A 126 -7.68 -16.15 18.15
N GLU A 127 -8.97 -16.34 18.45
CA GLU A 127 -9.47 -17.56 19.08
C GLU A 127 -9.02 -18.78 18.27
N ALA A 128 -8.29 -19.71 18.90
CA ALA A 128 -7.72 -20.88 18.24
C ALA A 128 -8.81 -21.73 17.54
N ALA A 129 -10.02 -21.76 18.12
CA ALA A 129 -11.20 -22.41 17.57
C ALA A 129 -11.58 -21.94 16.15
N LYS A 130 -11.19 -20.71 15.74
CA LYS A 130 -11.41 -20.23 14.37
C LYS A 130 -10.46 -20.87 13.35
N PHE A 131 -9.32 -21.36 13.81
CA PHE A 131 -8.33 -22.06 12.99
C PHE A 131 -8.49 -23.58 13.01
N ASP A 132 -9.21 -24.14 13.98
CA ASP A 132 -9.47 -25.59 14.04
C ASP A 132 -10.23 -26.11 12.82
N GLY A 133 -10.94 -25.23 12.09
CA GLY A 133 -11.56 -25.54 10.79
C GLY A 133 -10.56 -25.66 9.62
N PHE A 134 -9.35 -25.09 9.74
CA PHE A 134 -8.27 -25.17 8.74
C PHE A 134 -7.48 -26.48 8.86
N THR A 135 -8.19 -27.61 8.83
CA THR A 135 -7.53 -28.92 8.77
C THR A 135 -6.94 -29.15 7.38
N PRO A 136 -5.82 -29.90 7.25
CA PRO A 136 -5.28 -30.26 5.94
C PRO A 136 -6.33 -30.87 5.03
N LYS A 137 -7.28 -31.64 5.60
CA LYS A 137 -8.40 -32.24 4.87
C LYS A 137 -9.37 -31.19 4.32
N ALA A 138 -9.77 -30.20 5.13
CA ALA A 138 -10.66 -29.12 4.69
C ALA A 138 -10.00 -28.24 3.62
N VAL A 139 -8.70 -27.96 3.78
CA VAL A 139 -7.92 -27.19 2.80
C VAL A 139 -7.78 -27.96 1.48
N ASN A 140 -7.39 -29.24 1.53
CA ASN A 140 -7.29 -30.07 0.32
C ASN A 140 -8.65 -30.23 -0.37
N TRP A 141 -9.73 -30.40 0.40
CA TRP A 141 -11.08 -30.48 -0.15
C TRP A 141 -11.47 -29.22 -0.93
N TYR A 142 -11.21 -28.03 -0.38
CA TYR A 142 -11.49 -26.77 -1.04
C TYR A 142 -10.69 -26.59 -2.34
N PHE A 143 -9.38 -26.86 -2.32
CA PHE A 143 -8.53 -26.75 -3.51
C PHE A 143 -8.89 -27.81 -4.56
N ASN A 144 -9.21 -29.04 -4.16
CA ASN A 144 -9.65 -30.09 -5.07
C ASN A 144 -10.96 -29.72 -5.79
N ILE A 145 -11.94 -29.13 -5.09
CA ILE A 145 -13.18 -28.66 -5.73
C ILE A 145 -12.87 -27.52 -6.72
N ARG A 146 -12.03 -26.57 -6.33
CA ARG A 146 -11.67 -25.45 -7.21
C ARG A 146 -10.98 -25.92 -8.48
N GLU A 147 -10.04 -26.86 -8.38
CA GLU A 147 -9.29 -27.38 -9.53
C GLU A 147 -10.14 -28.30 -10.41
N ASN A 148 -10.98 -29.16 -9.81
CA ASN A 148 -11.79 -30.12 -10.56
C ASN A 148 -13.07 -29.52 -11.16
N GLU A 149 -13.78 -28.64 -10.45
CA GLU A 149 -15.08 -28.09 -10.90
C GLU A 149 -14.95 -26.71 -11.54
N TYR A 150 -13.97 -25.90 -11.11
CA TYR A 150 -13.83 -24.50 -11.51
C TYR A 150 -12.49 -24.18 -12.18
N GLY A 151 -11.71 -25.20 -12.57
CA GLY A 151 -10.40 -25.03 -13.21
C GLY A 151 -10.43 -24.31 -14.57
N TRP A 152 -11.62 -24.15 -15.16
CA TRP A 152 -11.84 -23.38 -16.39
C TRP A 152 -11.89 -21.86 -16.15
N ILE A 153 -12.04 -21.41 -14.90
CA ILE A 153 -11.93 -20.00 -14.51
C ILE A 153 -10.44 -19.73 -14.24
N LYS A 154 -9.74 -19.22 -15.25
CA LYS A 154 -8.34 -18.79 -15.09
C LYS A 154 -8.26 -17.60 -14.12
N PRO A 155 -7.21 -17.51 -13.28
CA PRO A 155 -7.02 -16.42 -12.33
C PRO A 155 -6.86 -15.06 -13.00
#